data_AF-A0A1E5NYQ4-F1
#
_entry.id   AF-A0A1E5NYQ4-F1
#
_cell.length_a   1.000
_cell.length_b   1.000
_cell.length_c   1.000
_cell.angle_alpha   90.00
_cell.angle_beta   90.00
_cell.angle_gamma   90.00
#
_symmetry.space_group_name_H-M   'P 1'
#
loop_
_entity.id
_entity.type
_entity.pdbx_description
1 polymer ?
#
loop_
_entity_poly.entity_id
_entity_poly.type
_entity_poly.pdbx_seq_one_letter_code
_entity_poly.pdbx_strand_id
1 'polypeptide(L)' 'MRGARPGEERFSPCWFTGSLDIAEIGCASYYRLVVTGPGREQVQTDELGCGDALSPGPAFPEWYEQRLTSRL' A
#
# COMPACT_ATOMS: atom_id res chain seq x y z
N MET A 1 6.33 -22.64 19.15
CA MET A 1 6.01 -21.78 17.98
C MET A 1 5.11 -22.57 17.05
N ARG A 2 3.81 -22.27 16.99
CA ARG A 2 2.86 -22.97 16.11
C ARG A 2 2.81 -22.16 14.79
N GLY A 3 3.27 -22.76 13.69
CA GLY A 3 3.26 -22.12 12.36
C GLY A 3 1.85 -21.82 11.89
N ALA A 4 1.67 -20.70 11.19
CA ALA A 4 0.40 -20.33 10.56
C ALA A 4 -0.01 -21.38 9.51
N ARG A 5 -1.31 -21.62 9.36
CA ARG A 5 -1.80 -22.58 8.36
C ARG A 5 -1.70 -21.96 6.95
N PRO A 6 -1.52 -22.76 5.90
CA PRO A 6 -1.66 -22.26 4.53
C PRO A 6 -3.05 -21.62 4.35
N GLY A 7 -3.08 -20.34 3.96
CA GLY A 7 -4.32 -19.54 3.83
C GLY A 7 -4.60 -18.57 4.99
N GLU A 8 -3.83 -18.59 6.09
CA GLU A 8 -3.80 -17.48 7.04
C GLU A 8 -2.74 -16.46 6.60
N GLU A 9 -3.07 -15.64 5.61
CA GLU A 9 -2.28 -14.43 5.35
C GLU A 9 -2.39 -13.54 6.58
N ARG A 10 -1.31 -13.49 7.38
CA ARG A 10 -1.26 -12.64 8.57
C ARG A 10 -1.07 -11.20 8.12
N PHE A 11 -2.19 -10.52 7.92
CA PHE A 11 -2.18 -9.07 7.79
C PHE A 11 -1.79 -8.44 9.12
N SER A 12 -0.55 -7.98 9.21
CA SER A 12 -0.07 -7.32 10.41
C SER A 12 -0.55 -5.86 10.41
N PRO A 13 -1.10 -5.31 11.51
CA PRO A 13 -1.61 -3.93 11.56
C PRO A 13 -0.61 -2.84 11.14
N CYS A 14 0.69 -3.13 11.20
CA CYS A 14 1.76 -2.26 10.66
C CYS A 14 1.62 -1.98 9.15
N TRP A 15 0.93 -2.84 8.39
CA TRP A 15 0.66 -2.60 6.96
C TRP A 15 -0.23 -1.39 6.72
N PHE A 16 -1.07 -1.06 7.69
CA PHE A 16 -2.19 -0.15 7.46
C PHE A 16 -2.22 1.07 8.38
N THR A 17 -1.42 1.04 9.44
CA THR A 17 -1.46 2.11 10.44
C THR A 17 -0.92 3.41 9.84
N GLY A 18 -1.75 4.45 9.85
CA GLY A 18 -1.35 5.76 9.32
C GLY A 18 -1.51 5.90 7.81
N SER A 19 -2.25 5.02 7.16
CA SER A 19 -2.52 5.07 5.72
C SER A 19 -3.98 4.77 5.37
N LEU A 20 -4.40 5.21 4.19
CA LEU A 20 -5.78 5.17 3.69
C LEU A 20 -5.82 4.47 2.33
N ASP A 21 -6.73 3.52 2.14
CA ASP A 21 -6.98 2.91 0.83
C ASP A 21 -7.63 3.93 -0.11
N ILE A 22 -7.09 4.06 -1.33
CA ILE A 22 -7.58 4.99 -2.34
C ILE A 22 -8.07 4.30 -3.62
N ALA A 23 -7.66 3.05 -3.87
CA ALA A 23 -8.20 2.23 -4.96
C ALA A 23 -7.88 0.74 -4.75
N GLU A 24 -8.79 -0.17 -5.13
CA GLU A 24 -8.52 -1.60 -5.24
C GLU A 24 -7.95 -1.92 -6.63
N ILE A 25 -6.90 -2.75 -6.69
CA ILE A 25 -6.25 -3.18 -7.95
C ILE A 25 -6.41 -4.67 -8.25
N GLY A 26 -7.28 -5.37 -7.51
CA GLY A 26 -7.58 -6.79 -7.66
C GLY A 26 -6.76 -7.67 -6.73
N CYS A 27 -7.14 -8.95 -6.61
CA CYS A 27 -6.47 -9.93 -5.75
C CYS A 27 -6.27 -9.48 -4.29
N ALA A 28 -7.20 -8.69 -3.76
CA ALA A 28 -7.10 -8.07 -2.43
C ALA A 28 -5.88 -7.15 -2.24
N SER A 29 -5.37 -6.56 -3.32
CA SER A 29 -4.33 -5.54 -3.31
C SER A 29 -4.90 -4.15 -3.53
N TYR A 30 -4.33 -3.15 -2.86
CA TYR A 30 -4.80 -1.76 -2.92
C TYR A 30 -3.66 -0.79 -3.23
N TYR A 31 -4.02 0.35 -3.82
CA TYR A 31 -3.25 1.59 -3.71
C TYR A 31 -3.62 2.28 -2.41
N ARG A 32 -2.60 2.72 -1.68
CA ARG A 32 -2.74 3.23 -0.33
C ARG A 32 -1.96 4.53 -0.16
N LEU A 33 -2.63 5.57 0.32
CA LEU A 33 -2.05 6.87 0.63
C LEU A 33 -1.51 6.86 2.05
N VAL A 34 -0.23 7.18 2.23
CA VAL A 34 0.35 7.37 3.57
C VAL A 34 -0.08 8.73 4.13
N VAL A 35 -0.81 8.72 5.24
CA VAL A 35 -1.38 9.91 5.91
C VAL A 35 -0.48 10.41 7.03
N THR A 36 0.30 9.53 7.67
CA THR A 36 1.19 9.90 8.78
C THR A 36 2.56 9.24 8.67
N GLY A 37 3.59 9.89 9.21
CA GLY A 37 4.95 9.35 9.28
C GLY A 37 5.84 9.76 8.10
N PRO A 38 7.03 9.14 7.96
CA PRO A 38 8.07 9.57 7.01
C PRO A 38 7.69 9.48 5.53
N GLY A 39 6.71 8.64 5.18
CA GLY A 39 6.22 8.46 3.81
C GLY A 39 4.99 9.30 3.46
N ARG A 40 4.59 10.26 4.32
CA ARG A 40 3.36 11.06 4.13
C ARG A 40 3.25 11.59 2.70
N GLU A 41 2.03 11.55 2.17
CA GLU A 41 1.64 12.04 0.84
C GLU A 41 2.08 11.13 -0.32
N GLN A 42 2.76 10.02 -0.04
CA GLN A 42 3.13 9.02 -1.04
C GLN A 42 2.04 7.96 -1.22
N VAL A 43 1.95 7.41 -2.43
CA VAL A 43 1.07 6.28 -2.76
C VAL A 43 1.90 5.00 -2.86
N GLN A 44 1.46 3.95 -2.18
CA GLN A 44 2.11 2.64 -2.13
C GLN A 44 1.14 1.54 -2.53
N THR A 45 1.67 0.37 -2.89
CA THR A 45 0.90 -0.85 -3.10
C THR A 45 1.14 -1.82 -1.95
N ASP A 46 0.13 -2.60 -1.61
CA ASP A 46 0.21 -3.61 -0.55
C ASP A 46 1.06 -4.84 -0.93
N GLU A 47 1.81 -4.78 -2.03
CA GLU A 47 2.70 -5.85 -2.49
C GLU A 47 3.95 -6.02 -1.61
N LEU A 48 4.25 -5.04 -0.73
CA LEU A 48 5.44 -5.07 0.14
C LEU A 48 5.09 -5.54 1.56
N GLY A 49 5.89 -6.47 2.09
CA GLY A 49 5.71 -7.08 3.40
C GLY A 49 5.97 -6.13 4.58
N CYS A 50 5.55 -6.53 5.78
CA CYS A 50 5.66 -5.65 6.96
C CYS A 50 7.12 -5.63 7.40
N GLY A 51 7.71 -4.45 7.49
CA GLY A 51 9.10 -4.28 7.88
C GLY A 51 10.09 -4.30 6.70
N ASP A 52 9.60 -4.47 5.47
CA ASP A 52 10.41 -4.17 4.29
C ASP A 52 10.59 -2.65 4.17
N ALA A 53 11.79 -2.23 3.78
CA ALA A 53 12.04 -0.84 3.47
C ALA A 53 11.20 -0.47 2.23
N LEU A 54 10.14 0.31 2.46
CA LEU A 54 9.33 0.88 1.40
C LEU A 54 10.25 1.71 0.49
N SER A 55 10.42 1.30 -0.75
CA SER A 55 10.85 2.23 -1.78
C SER A 55 9.81 3.36 -1.81
N PRO A 56 10.23 4.63 -1.70
CA PRO A 56 9.28 5.74 -1.66
C PRO A 56 8.44 5.73 -2.93
N GLY A 57 7.12 5.77 -2.74
CA GLY A 57 6.17 5.86 -3.83
C GLY A 57 6.04 7.29 -4.38
N PRO A 58 5.40 7.47 -5.54
CA PRO A 58 5.12 8.81 -6.06
C PRO A 58 4.24 9.60 -5.09
N ALA A 59 4.37 10.93 -5.11
CA ALA A 59 3.45 11.79 -4.39
C ALA A 59 2.03 11.64 -4.97
N PHE A 60 1.00 11.79 -4.13
CA PHE A 60 -0.39 11.62 -4.55
C PHE A 60 -0.78 12.45 -5.79
N PRO A 61 -0.39 13.73 -5.94
CA PRO A 61 -0.70 14.49 -7.15
C PRO A 61 -0.10 13.86 -8.41
N GLU A 62 1.18 13.46 -8.35
CA GLU A 62 1.87 12.83 -9.48
C GLU A 62 1.24 11.49 -9.86
N TRP A 63 0.93 10.67 -8.85
CA TRP A 63 0.22 9.41 -9.05
C TRP A 63 -1.14 9.63 -9.71
N TYR A 64 -1.91 10.62 -9.23
CA TYR A 64 -3.25 10.92 -9.74
C TYR A 64 -3.21 11.42 -11.18
N GLU A 65 -2.30 12.34 -11.51
CA GLU A 65 -2.12 12.85 -12.87
C GLU A 65 -1.67 11.75 -13.85
N GLN A 66 -0.77 10.86 -13.42
CA GLN A 66 -0.39 9.69 -14.22
C GLN A 66 -1.59 8.78 -14.49
N ARG A 67 -2.48 8.59 -13.52
CA ARG A 67 -3.69 7.77 -13.70
C ARG A 67 -4.72 8.43 -14.62
N LEU A 68 -4.85 9.76 -14.59
CA LEU A 68 -5.72 10.49 -15.51
C LEU A 68 -5.25 10.46 -16.96
N THR A 69 -3.93 10.40 -17.16
CA THR A 69 -3.32 10.37 -18.51
C THR A 69 -3.17 8.95 -19.05
N SER A 70 -3.15 7.96 -18.16
CA SER A 70 -3.21 6.54 -18.51
C SER A 70 -4.60 6.21 -19.04
N ARG A 71 -4.75 6.26 -20.38
CA ARG A 71 -5.93 5.69 -21.04
C ARG A 71 -5.90 4.18 -20.84
N LEU A 72 -6.92 3.64 -20.17
CA LEU A 72 -7.29 2.23 -20.32
C LEU A 72 -7.53 1.90 -21.80
#